data_AF-A0A939ZIC5-F1
#
_entry.id   AF-A0A939ZIC5-F1
#
_cell.length_a   1.000
_cell.length_b   1.000
_cell.length_c   1.000
_cell.angle_alpha   90.00
_cell.angle_beta   90.00
_cell.angle_gamma   90.00
#
_symmetry.space_group_name_H-M   'P 1'
#
loop_
_entity.id
_entity.type
_entity.pdbx_description
1 polymer ?
#
loop_
_entity_poly.entity_id
_entity_poly.type
_entity_poly.pdbx_seq_one_letter_code
_entity_poly.pdbx_strand_id
1 'polypeptide(L)' 'MEKDKFESMLILIVPNVVKLIVENYAVSEIEASDMFYNSAVYEKLEQEDTKLWHLSPLTLYNMFDEEQKLGSFVFPEEV' A
#
# COMPACT_ATOMS: atom_id res chain seq x y z
N MET A 1 4.48 -3.57 -22.19
CA MET A 1 3.77 -2.27 -22.20
C MET A 1 2.95 -2.05 -20.93
N GLU A 2 1.91 -2.84 -20.62
CA GLU A 2 1.19 -2.67 -19.34
C GLU A 2 1.98 -3.18 -18.13
N LYS A 3 2.61 -4.36 -18.22
CA LYS A 3 3.48 -4.89 -17.17
C LYS A 3 4.63 -3.94 -16.79
N ASP A 4 5.28 -3.33 -17.80
CA ASP A 4 6.36 -2.36 -17.56
C ASP A 4 5.85 -1.10 -16.83
N LYS A 5 4.60 -0.69 -17.11
CA LYS A 5 3.93 0.41 -16.42
C LYS A 5 3.59 0.03 -14.99
N PHE A 6 3.07 -1.17 -14.76
CA PHE A 6 2.74 -1.68 -13.43
C PHE A 6 3.96 -1.69 -12.51
N GLU A 7 5.07 -2.31 -12.94
CA GLU A 7 6.31 -2.36 -12.15
C GLU A 7 6.87 -0.95 -11.88
N SER A 8 6.81 -0.06 -12.88
CA SER A 8 7.20 1.35 -12.71
C SER A 8 6.35 2.09 -11.68
N MET A 9 5.04 1.80 -11.63
CA MET A 9 4.13 2.41 -10.66
C MET A 9 4.43 1.92 -9.24
N LEU A 10 4.75 0.62 -9.05
CA LEU A 10 5.13 0.10 -7.74
C LEU A 10 6.38 0.81 -7.18
N ILE A 11 7.40 1.02 -8.02
CA ILE A 11 8.62 1.75 -7.63
C ILE A 11 8.30 3.17 -7.12
N LEU A 12 7.27 3.82 -7.68
CA LEU A 12 6.86 5.16 -7.26
C LEU A 12 5.94 5.13 -6.04
N ILE A 13 5.02 4.17 -5.96
CA ILE A 13 3.98 4.14 -4.92
C ILE A 13 4.54 3.69 -3.58
N VAL A 14 5.32 2.60 -3.55
CA VAL A 14 5.74 1.94 -2.32
C VAL A 14 6.49 2.90 -1.37
N PRO A 15 7.50 3.67 -1.81
CA PRO A 15 8.20 4.60 -0.92
C PRO A 15 7.29 5.68 -0.35
N ASN A 16 6.27 6.10 -1.10
CA ASN A 16 5.31 7.11 -0.63
C ASN A 16 4.35 6.55 0.43
N VAL A 17 3.95 5.28 0.31
CA VAL A 17 3.13 4.62 1.35
C VAL A 17 3.97 4.41 2.62
N VAL A 18 5.19 3.90 2.49
CA VAL A 18 6.13 3.73 3.62
C VAL A 18 6.36 5.05 4.36
N LYS A 19 6.54 6.16 3.63
CA LYS A 19 6.67 7.49 4.24
C LYS A 19 5.44 7.87 5.08
N LEU A 20 4.23 7.61 4.58
CA LEU A 20 3.00 7.87 5.34
C LEU A 20 2.94 7.01 6.61
N ILE A 21 3.40 5.76 6.56
CA ILE A 21 3.45 4.88 7.74
C ILE A 21 4.43 5.43 8.78
N VAL A 22 5.64 5.84 8.36
CA VAL A 22 6.63 6.49 9.25
C VAL A 22 6.01 7.69 9.95
N GLU A 23 5.36 8.57 9.21
CA GLU A 23 4.78 9.81 9.73
C GLU A 23 3.63 9.56 10.71
N ASN A 24 2.78 8.56 10.47
CA ASN A 24 1.56 8.33 11.24
C ASN A 24 1.72 7.33 12.40
N TYR A 25 2.65 6.37 12.29
CA TYR A 25 2.93 5.38 13.34
C TYR A 25 4.16 5.74 14.19
N ALA A 26 4.91 6.78 13.80
CA ALA A 26 6.13 7.23 14.48
C ALA A 26 7.20 6.12 14.62
N VAL A 27 7.32 5.29 13.59
CA VAL A 27 8.27 4.17 13.49
C VAL A 27 9.44 4.52 12.56
N SER A 28 10.50 3.71 12.59
CA SER A 28 11.61 3.87 11.64
C SER A 28 11.20 3.50 10.20
N GLU A 29 11.93 3.97 9.20
CA GLU A 29 11.67 3.60 7.79
C GLU A 29 11.81 2.09 7.55
N ILE A 30 12.76 1.43 8.23
CA ILE A 30 12.95 -0.03 8.17
C ILE A 30 11.71 -0.73 8.73
N GLU A 31 11.24 -0.32 9.91
CA GLU A 31 10.06 -0.89 10.54
C GLU A 31 8.78 -0.63 9.72
N ALA A 32 8.60 0.58 9.19
CA ALA A 32 7.49 0.90 8.29
C ALA A 32 7.52 0.07 7.00
N SER A 33 8.71 -0.16 6.44
CA SER A 33 8.89 -1.02 5.28
C SER A 33 8.49 -2.45 5.61
N ASP A 34 9.01 -3.00 6.71
CA ASP A 34 8.68 -4.35 7.16
C ASP A 34 7.17 -4.50 7.42
N MET A 35 6.53 -3.52 8.07
CA MET A 35 5.08 -3.52 8.27
C MET A 35 4.32 -3.53 6.95
N PHE A 36 4.71 -2.69 5.98
CA PHE A 36 4.00 -2.59 4.72
C PHE A 36 4.19 -3.83 3.84
N TYR A 37 5.42 -4.31 3.67
CA TYR A 37 5.71 -5.51 2.86
C TYR A 37 5.06 -6.79 3.41
N ASN A 38 4.77 -6.85 4.71
CA ASN A 38 4.06 -7.96 5.34
C ASN A 38 2.53 -7.76 5.44
N SER A 39 1.99 -6.68 4.89
CA SER A 39 0.55 -6.38 4.92
C SER A 39 -0.22 -7.10 3.81
N ALA A 40 -1.48 -7.45 4.09
CA ALA A 40 -2.39 -7.96 3.08
C ALA A 40 -2.66 -6.91 1.99
N VAL A 41 -2.61 -5.61 2.32
CA VAL A 41 -2.69 -4.53 1.33
C VAL A 41 -1.56 -4.63 0.31
N TYR A 42 -0.31 -4.84 0.75
CA TYR A 42 0.82 -4.99 -0.17
C TYR A 42 0.71 -6.29 -0.99
N GLU A 43 0.31 -7.40 -0.37
CA GLU A 43 0.05 -8.66 -1.08
C GLU A 43 -0.93 -8.46 -2.25
N LYS A 44 -2.00 -7.67 -2.04
CA LYS A 44 -2.94 -7.32 -3.12
C LYS A 44 -2.38 -6.32 -4.11
N LEU A 45 -1.59 -5.33 -3.66
CA LEU A 45 -0.98 -4.32 -4.52
C LEU A 45 -0.05 -4.93 -5.56
N GLU A 46 0.66 -6.01 -5.23
CA GLU A 46 1.53 -6.75 -6.15
C GLU A 46 0.77 -7.57 -7.21
N GLN A 47 -0.56 -7.69 -7.10
CA GLN A 47 -1.40 -8.35 -8.09
C GLN A 47 -1.95 -7.31 -9.08
N GLU A 48 -1.41 -7.31 -10.31
CA GLU A 48 -1.73 -6.32 -11.35
C GLU A 48 -3.24 -6.23 -11.70
N ASP A 49 -3.97 -7.34 -11.54
CA ASP A 49 -5.40 -7.49 -11.82
C ASP A 49 -6.30 -6.81 -10.77
N THR A 50 -5.82 -6.61 -9.53
CA THR A 50 -6.55 -5.86 -8.48
C THR A 50 -6.67 -4.37 -8.78
N LYS A 51 -5.83 -3.86 -9.70
CA LYS A 51 -5.74 -2.44 -10.07
C LYS A 51 -5.46 -1.47 -8.91
N LEU A 52 -5.05 -1.97 -7.74
CA LEU A 52 -4.69 -1.13 -6.59
C LEU A 52 -3.54 -0.16 -6.88
N TRP A 53 -2.67 -0.51 -7.84
CA TRP A 53 -1.58 0.36 -8.32
C TRP A 53 -2.07 1.63 -9.07
N HIS A 54 -3.36 1.76 -9.36
CA HIS A 54 -3.97 3.02 -9.82
C HIS A 54 -4.35 3.97 -8.67
N LEU A 55 -4.41 3.47 -7.44
CA LEU A 55 -4.80 4.27 -6.28
C LEU A 55 -3.66 5.18 -5.84
N SER A 56 -4.04 6.28 -5.17
CA SER A 56 -3.06 7.18 -4.57
C SER A 56 -2.33 6.49 -3.41
N PRO A 57 -1.07 6.87 -3.09
CA PRO A 57 -0.39 6.38 -1.89
C PRO A 57 -1.18 6.63 -0.60
N LEU A 58 -1.92 7.73 -0.52
CA LEU A 58 -2.78 8.03 0.63
C LEU A 58 -3.94 7.02 0.76
N THR A 59 -4.54 6.62 -0.35
CA THR A 59 -5.61 5.62 -0.35
C THR A 59 -5.08 4.26 0.11
N LEU A 60 -3.92 3.84 -0.40
CA LEU A 60 -3.29 2.57 0.00
C LEU A 60 -2.85 2.60 1.47
N TYR A 61 -2.35 3.74 1.95
CA TYR A 61 -2.07 3.94 3.36
C TYR A 61 -3.34 3.81 4.22
N ASN A 62 -4.46 4.40 3.81
CA ASN A 62 -5.71 4.28 4.57
C ASN A 62 -6.20 2.83 4.63
N MET A 63 -6.06 2.05 3.55
CA MET A 63 -6.36 0.62 3.56
C MET A 63 -5.43 -0.13 4.52
N PHE A 64 -4.14 0.20 4.51
CA PHE A 64 -3.17 -0.41 5.42
C PHE A 64 -3.50 -0.06 6.89
N ASP A 65 -3.84 1.19 7.16
CA ASP A 65 -4.22 1.66 8.49
C ASP A 65 -5.51 0.98 8.99
N GLU A 66 -6.47 0.74 8.08
CA GLU A 66 -7.67 -0.06 8.37
C GLU A 66 -7.30 -1.51 8.71
N GLU A 67 -6.43 -2.14 7.92
CA GLU A 67 -5.91 -3.49 8.17
C GLU A 67 -5.26 -3.58 9.56
N GLN A 68 -4.39 -2.63 9.93
CA GLN A 68 -3.72 -2.64 11.23
C GLN A 68 -4.70 -2.48 12.39
N LYS A 69 -5.79 -1.72 12.20
CA LYS A 69 -6.77 -1.43 13.25
C LYS A 69 -7.83 -2.52 13.40
N LEU A 70 -8.26 -3.12 12.28
CA LEU A 70 -9.43 -4.00 12.23
C LEU A 70 -9.09 -5.45 11.85
N GLY A 71 -7.87 -5.71 11.38
CA GLY A 71 -7.45 -7.01 10.85
C GLY A 71 -7.93 -7.30 9.42
N SER A 72 -8.61 -6.34 8.78
CA SER A 72 -9.10 -6.40 7.40
C SER A 72 -9.27 -4.99 6.84
N PHE A 73 -9.36 -4.86 5.52
CA PHE A 73 -9.64 -3.59 4.83
C PHE A 73 -10.69 -3.80 3.74
N VAL A 74 -11.32 -2.71 3.29
CA VAL A 74 -12.30 -2.71 2.20
C VAL A 74 -11.72 -2.09 0.95
N PHE A 75 -12.09 -2.60 -0.23
CA PHE A 75 -11.69 -1.98 -1.49
C PHE A 75 -12.46 -0.66 -1.68
N PRO A 76 -11.81 0.43 -2.11
CA PRO A 76 -12.47 1.74 -2.25
C PRO A 76 -13.69 1.79 -3.19
N GLU A 77 -13.87 0.80 -4.07
CA GLU A 77 -15.01 0.69 -4.99
C GLU A 77 -16.25 0.04 -4.35
N GLU A 78 -16.15 -0.51 -3.13
CA GLU A 78 -17.22 -1.27 -2.46
C GLU A 78 -18.10 -0.41 -1.51
N VAL A 79 -18.10 0.93 -1.66
CA VAL A 79 -18.89 1.89 -0.84
C VAL A 79 -19.94 2.67 -1.62
#